data_AF-A0A3M1N5W9-F1
#
_entry.id   AF-A0A3M1N5W9-F1
#
_cell.length_a   1.000
_cell.length_b   1.000
_cell.length_c   1.000
_cell.angle_alpha   90.00
_cell.angle_beta   90.00
_cell.angle_gamma   90.00
#
_symmetry.space_group_name_H-M   'P 1'
#
loop_
_entity.id
_entity.type
_entity.pdbx_description
1 polymer ?
#
loop_
_entity_poly.entity_id
_entity_poly.type
_entity_poly.pdbx_seq_one_letter_code
_entity_poly.pdbx_strand_id
1 'polypeptide(L)'
;MIAMALYAIVNAERLNLREQPNTASRILRQLERDEALEVLRDAGFDWLEVQVLGSSLRGFVSKLYVRLSDRRPSSDEAPSEEMPVGIGAGSTVEVTARALNVRSAPSTSAPILATVQLGTRFQVLGKQGDWLRVRHQDGEAFIAAAFVKPASSSFTLEGFLIEEPELLEVRMQPEKLIPLQPEDTTEAAVARTWNLYGGLLGRLSDLLSIPVDVIIGVLVAESGGAAFGADGRMIIRFENHIFWRYWGRSNAALFDQHFAFDRTSPLRAWRNHQWRPDANSDWISFHGNQSLEWQVFTFARNLDETAAMLSISMGAPQIMGFNFKRLGYESVQQMFERFSNSAHAQIIAIFDFVKGATATSPAIQALQRRDYITFASIYNGSGNETVYADRIRRFAAIFNRLIALAR
;
A
#
# COMPACT_ATOMS: atom_id res chain seq x y z
N MET A 1 -6.67 24.57 40.30
CA MET A 1 -6.03 23.54 39.48
C MET A 1 -4.65 23.29 40.05
N ILE A 2 -4.38 22.10 40.60
CA ILE A 2 -3.02 21.72 41.00
C ILE A 2 -2.29 21.42 39.69
N ALA A 3 -1.27 22.21 39.34
CA ALA A 3 -0.43 21.91 38.20
C ALA A 3 0.27 20.56 38.47
N MET A 4 0.05 19.56 37.61
CA MET A 4 0.77 18.30 37.72
C MET A 4 2.23 18.53 37.31
N ALA A 5 3.17 18.08 38.14
CA ALA A 5 4.59 18.16 37.85
C ALA A 5 4.94 17.21 36.69
N LEU A 6 5.81 17.65 35.77
CA LEU A 6 6.27 16.86 34.63
C LEU A 6 7.71 16.39 34.90
N TYR A 7 7.98 15.13 34.62
CA TYR A 7 9.28 14.48 34.81
C TYR A 7 9.88 14.05 33.48
N ALA A 8 11.20 14.04 33.40
CA ALA A 8 11.99 13.53 32.28
C ALA A 8 12.91 12.41 32.79
N ILE A 9 12.79 11.22 32.20
CA ILE A 9 13.56 10.02 32.57
C ILE A 9 14.59 9.77 31.47
N VAL A 10 15.87 9.67 31.83
CA VAL A 10 16.96 9.49 30.86
C VAL A 10 16.81 8.16 30.11
N ASN A 11 16.75 8.21 28.78
CA ASN A 11 16.60 7.07 27.88
C ASN A 11 17.87 6.79 27.05
N ALA A 12 19.02 7.27 27.51
CA ALA A 12 20.34 7.03 26.93
C ALA A 12 21.26 6.42 27.99
N GLU A 13 22.28 5.66 27.59
CA GLU A 13 23.28 5.14 28.54
C GLU A 13 23.97 6.26 29.32
N ARG A 14 24.26 7.37 28.64
CA ARG A 14 24.73 8.61 29.26
C ARG A 14 24.11 9.82 28.58
N LEU A 15 23.66 10.78 29.39
CA LEU A 15 23.14 12.06 28.91
C LEU A 15 23.88 13.21 29.57
N ASN A 16 24.39 14.14 28.75
CA ASN A 16 25.02 15.34 29.27
C ASN A 16 23.96 16.35 29.74
N LEU A 17 23.97 16.67 31.04
CA LEU A 17 23.33 17.87 31.59
C LEU A 17 24.23 19.07 31.30
N ARG A 18 23.70 20.09 30.65
CA ARG A 18 24.49 21.22 30.16
C ARG A 18 24.10 22.56 30.77
N GLU A 19 25.02 23.51 30.73
CA GLU A 19 24.80 24.87 31.27
C GLU A 19 23.87 25.73 30.40
N GLN A 20 23.84 25.49 29.08
CA GLN A 20 22.93 26.17 28.15
C GLN A 20 22.29 25.17 27.18
N PRO A 21 21.15 25.49 26.54
CA PRO A 21 20.45 24.60 25.60
C PRO A 21 21.15 24.53 24.23
N ASN A 22 22.44 24.17 24.23
CA ASN A 22 23.23 23.94 23.03
C ASN A 22 24.37 22.94 23.30
N THR A 23 24.81 22.26 22.25
CA THR A 23 25.83 21.19 22.33
C THR A 23 27.26 21.69 22.56
N ALA A 24 27.52 22.99 22.40
CA ALA A 24 28.81 23.62 22.63
C ALA A 24 29.03 24.05 24.09
N SER A 25 27.96 24.15 24.88
CA SER A 25 28.02 24.62 26.27
C SER A 25 28.65 23.60 27.21
N ARG A 26 29.15 24.10 28.35
CA ARG A 26 29.79 23.28 29.39
C ARG A 26 28.86 22.15 29.85
N ILE A 27 29.44 20.95 29.97
CA ILE A 27 28.78 19.81 30.58
C ILE A 27 28.88 19.96 32.09
N LEU A 28 27.74 20.04 32.76
CA LEU A 28 27.63 20.14 34.22
C LEU A 28 27.73 18.75 34.86
N ARG A 29 27.13 17.74 34.23
CA ARG A 29 27.12 16.35 34.71
C ARG A 29 26.77 15.36 33.58
N GLN A 30 27.27 14.12 33.68
CA GLN A 30 26.71 12.98 32.95
C GLN A 30 25.66 12.28 33.80
N LEU A 31 24.46 12.16 33.26
CA LEU A 31 23.31 11.47 33.82
C LEU A 31 23.28 10.04 33.28
N GLU A 32 22.91 9.09 34.12
CA GLU A 32 22.80 7.67 33.74
C GLU A 32 21.40 7.33 33.23
N ARG A 33 21.27 6.20 32.53
CA ARG A 33 19.96 5.67 32.10
C ARG A 33 19.02 5.57 33.31
N ASP A 34 17.75 5.88 33.08
CA ASP A 34 16.66 5.87 34.05
C ASP A 34 16.76 6.89 35.18
N GLU A 35 17.80 7.76 35.17
CA GLU A 35 17.87 8.88 36.09
C GLU A 35 16.69 9.84 35.85
N ALA A 36 16.00 10.20 36.94
CA ALA A 36 14.81 11.02 36.89
C ALA A 36 15.12 12.51 37.11
N LEU A 37 14.48 13.35 36.31
CA LEU A 37 14.64 14.78 36.30
C LEU A 37 13.27 15.44 36.41
N GLU A 38 13.17 16.52 37.19
CA GLU A 38 11.99 17.38 37.19
C GLU A 38 12.10 18.39 36.04
N VAL A 39 11.08 18.48 35.20
CA VAL A 39 11.03 19.44 34.09
C VAL A 39 10.57 20.79 34.62
N LEU A 40 11.47 21.78 34.57
CA LEU A 40 11.17 23.14 35.02
C LEU A 40 10.49 23.94 33.92
N ARG A 41 10.97 23.81 32.68
CA ARG A 41 10.33 24.38 31.49
C ARG A 41 10.82 23.71 30.20
N ASP A 42 9.98 23.82 29.17
CA ASP A 42 10.41 23.64 27.79
C ASP A 42 11.27 24.85 27.36
N ALA A 43 12.52 24.61 26.99
CA ALA A 43 13.48 25.66 26.62
C ALA A 43 13.53 25.94 25.10
N GLY A 44 12.57 25.39 24.32
CA GLY A 44 12.47 25.57 22.88
C GLY A 44 13.36 24.61 22.07
N PHE A 45 13.05 24.50 20.76
CA PHE A 45 13.65 23.56 19.82
C PHE A 45 13.68 22.12 20.37
N ASP A 46 14.84 21.67 20.85
CA ASP A 46 15.11 20.29 21.29
C ASP A 46 15.61 20.19 22.75
N TRP A 47 15.41 21.20 23.59
CA TRP A 47 15.95 21.23 24.96
C TRP A 47 14.88 21.38 26.05
N LEU A 48 15.11 20.72 27.18
CA LEU A 48 14.38 20.91 28.43
C LEU A 48 15.30 21.56 29.45
N GLU A 49 14.79 22.54 30.19
CA GLU A 49 15.40 22.92 31.45
C GLU A 49 14.89 21.99 32.55
N VAL A 50 15.83 21.39 33.27
CA VAL A 50 15.54 20.33 34.23
C VAL A 50 16.30 20.53 35.52
N GLN A 51 15.78 19.94 36.59
CA GLN A 51 16.47 19.77 37.87
C GLN A 51 16.63 18.28 38.15
N VAL A 52 17.83 17.86 38.57
CA VAL A 52 18.06 16.48 39.00
C VAL A 52 17.22 16.21 40.25
N LEU A 53 16.38 15.17 40.21
CA LEU A 53 15.46 14.87 41.30
C LEU A 53 16.26 14.55 42.59
N GLY A 54 15.92 15.21 43.70
CA GLY A 54 16.67 15.07 44.97
C GLY A 54 17.96 15.89 45.05
N SER A 55 18.25 16.72 44.05
CA SER A 55 19.41 17.64 44.03
C SER A 55 18.96 19.06 43.68
N SER A 56 19.80 20.06 44.00
CA SER A 56 19.61 21.45 43.54
C SER A 56 20.23 21.72 42.16
N LEU A 57 20.89 20.73 41.56
CA LEU A 57 21.59 20.90 40.27
C LEU A 57 20.59 21.03 39.13
N ARG A 58 20.69 22.13 38.40
CA ARG A 58 19.87 22.46 37.22
C ARG A 58 20.72 22.54 35.97
N GLY A 59 20.09 22.30 34.82
CA GLY A 59 20.72 22.47 33.52
C GLY A 59 19.78 22.11 32.40
N PHE A 60 20.35 21.96 31.21
CA PHE A 60 19.62 21.66 29.99
C PHE A 60 19.97 20.26 29.50
N VAL A 61 18.95 19.48 29.18
CA VAL A 61 19.08 18.17 28.54
C VAL A 61 18.35 18.18 27.22
N SER A 62 18.83 17.40 26.26
CA SER A 62 18.13 17.26 24.98
C SER A 62 16.91 16.37 25.14
N LYS A 63 15.77 16.82 24.59
CA LYS A 63 14.51 16.07 24.49
C LYS A 63 14.68 14.71 23.82
N LEU A 64 15.70 14.55 22.97
CA LEU A 64 15.99 13.33 22.23
C LEU A 64 16.40 12.14 23.11
N TYR A 65 16.86 12.40 24.34
CA TYR A 65 17.44 11.40 25.22
C TYR A 65 16.66 11.22 26.51
N VAL A 66 15.41 11.68 26.56
CA VAL A 66 14.55 11.57 27.73
C VAL A 66 13.14 11.17 27.34
N ARG A 67 12.46 10.42 28.22
CA ARG A 67 11.03 10.12 28.14
C ARG A 67 10.29 10.97 29.16
N LEU A 68 9.18 11.60 28.76
CA LEU A 68 8.37 12.41 29.66
C LEU A 68 7.35 11.56 30.45
N SER A 69 7.06 11.95 31.69
CA SER A 69 6.11 11.30 32.60
C SER A 69 5.43 12.34 33.49
N ASP A 70 4.12 12.23 33.68
CA ASP A 70 3.32 13.04 34.61
C ASP A 70 3.26 12.44 36.03
N ARG A 71 3.77 11.21 36.21
CA ARG A 71 3.94 10.54 37.51
C ARG A 71 5.36 10.73 38.04
N ARG A 72 5.47 11.16 39.30
CA ARG A 72 6.75 11.21 40.03
C ARG A 72 7.29 9.79 40.19
N PRO A 73 8.50 9.50 39.70
CA PRO A 73 9.12 8.19 39.92
C PRO A 73 9.41 8.00 41.41
N SER A 74 8.95 6.87 41.98
CA SER A 74 9.21 6.46 43.35
C SER A 74 10.47 5.60 43.43
N SER A 75 11.28 5.80 44.46
CA SER A 75 12.54 5.08 44.70
C SER A 75 12.40 3.58 45.01
N ASP A 76 11.16 3.07 45.11
CA ASP A 76 10.86 1.69 45.52
C ASP A 76 10.27 0.82 44.38
N GLU A 77 10.15 1.34 43.15
CA GLU A 77 9.83 0.50 41.98
C GLU A 77 11.14 0.13 41.27
N ALA A 78 11.66 -1.07 41.55
CA ALA A 78 12.72 -1.68 40.75
C ALA A 78 12.25 -1.80 39.28
N PRO A 79 13.13 -1.63 38.27
CA PRO A 79 12.71 -1.53 36.88
C PRO A 79 12.12 -2.86 36.41
N SER A 80 10.89 -2.85 35.91
CA SER A 80 10.45 -3.88 34.98
C SER A 80 11.19 -3.63 33.66
N GLU A 81 12.15 -4.49 33.34
CA GLU A 81 12.73 -4.60 32.00
C GLU A 81 11.63 -4.90 30.98
N GLU A 82 11.05 -3.86 30.38
CA GLU A 82 10.54 -4.01 29.02
C GLU A 82 11.71 -3.84 28.05
N MET A 83 12.49 -4.90 27.92
CA MET A 83 13.27 -5.14 26.71
C MET A 83 12.33 -4.99 25.51
N PRO A 84 12.68 -4.22 24.44
CA PRO A 84 11.90 -4.30 23.22
C PRO A 84 11.98 -5.73 22.72
N VAL A 85 10.82 -6.38 22.71
CA VAL A 85 10.60 -7.70 22.12
C VAL A 85 11.21 -7.71 20.70
N GLY A 86 12.27 -8.52 20.54
CA GLY A 86 12.83 -9.06 19.31
C GLY A 86 12.79 -8.20 18.03
N ILE A 87 13.66 -7.19 17.91
CA ILE A 87 14.04 -6.64 16.59
C ILE A 87 14.96 -7.66 15.90
N GLY A 88 14.36 -8.63 15.22
CA GLY A 88 15.05 -9.66 14.43
C GLY A 88 15.26 -9.24 12.97
N ALA A 89 16.16 -9.92 12.26
CA ALA A 89 16.27 -9.76 10.81
C ALA A 89 14.93 -10.11 10.15
N GLY A 90 14.45 -9.25 9.25
CA GLY A 90 13.13 -9.31 8.62
C GLY A 90 12.06 -8.43 9.28
N SER A 91 12.28 -7.93 10.51
CA SER A 91 11.34 -7.01 11.16
C SER A 91 11.35 -5.62 10.51
N THR A 92 10.23 -4.90 10.62
CA THR A 92 10.18 -3.47 10.28
C THR A 92 10.31 -2.65 11.55
N VAL A 93 11.11 -1.60 11.50
CA VAL A 93 11.28 -0.64 12.59
C VAL A 93 10.84 0.74 12.13
N GLU A 94 10.30 1.52 13.05
CA GLU A 94 9.83 2.88 12.81
C GLU A 94 10.72 3.85 13.59
N VAL A 95 11.21 4.88 12.90
CA VAL A 95 12.06 5.93 13.49
C VAL A 95 11.25 6.72 14.51
N THR A 96 11.78 6.85 15.72
CA THR A 96 11.17 7.59 16.83
C THR A 96 11.79 8.99 17.02
N ALA A 97 12.89 9.29 16.32
CA ALA A 97 13.54 10.59 16.35
C ALA A 97 13.02 11.52 15.24
N ARG A 98 12.90 12.83 15.51
CA ARG A 98 12.51 13.84 14.51
C ARG A 98 13.41 13.87 13.27
N ALA A 99 14.69 13.60 13.47
CA ALA A 99 15.68 13.41 12.42
C ALA A 99 16.66 12.31 12.85
N LEU A 100 16.86 11.32 11.98
CA LEU A 100 17.79 10.22 12.18
C LEU A 100 18.76 10.13 10.98
N ASN A 101 20.05 10.01 11.27
CA ASN A 101 21.06 9.81 10.23
C ASN A 101 21.13 8.34 9.82
N VAL A 102 21.06 8.09 8.52
CA VAL A 102 21.35 6.82 7.88
C VAL A 102 22.81 6.84 7.43
N ARG A 103 23.60 5.87 7.86
CA ARG A 103 25.07 5.86 7.67
C ARG A 103 25.54 4.67 6.84
N SER A 104 26.71 4.81 6.24
CA SER A 104 27.32 3.75 5.42
C SER A 104 27.96 2.61 6.21
N ALA A 105 28.24 2.81 7.50
CA ALA A 105 28.83 1.80 8.40
C ALA A 105 28.28 1.99 9.84
N PRO A 106 28.34 0.96 10.72
CA PRO A 106 27.83 1.02 12.09
C PRO A 106 28.74 1.84 13.02
N SER A 107 28.90 3.12 12.71
CA SER A 107 29.74 4.06 13.47
C SER A 107 29.22 5.49 13.36
N THR A 108 29.33 6.27 14.44
CA THR A 108 28.95 7.69 14.46
C THR A 108 29.88 8.57 13.62
N SER A 109 31.06 8.07 13.25
CA SER A 109 32.01 8.74 12.35
C SER A 109 31.85 8.35 10.87
N ALA A 110 30.99 7.37 10.55
CA ALA A 110 30.77 6.94 9.16
C ALA A 110 30.03 8.01 8.34
N PRO A 111 30.29 8.12 7.03
CA PRO A 111 29.54 9.01 6.14
C PRO A 111 28.02 8.89 6.30
N ILE A 112 27.34 10.03 6.32
CA ILE A 112 25.88 10.10 6.32
C ILE A 112 25.43 9.95 4.88
N LEU A 113 24.63 8.92 4.62
CA LEU A 113 23.99 8.66 3.33
C LEU A 113 22.70 9.47 3.18
N ALA A 114 21.93 9.57 4.25
CA ALA A 114 20.68 10.33 4.28
C ALA A 114 20.32 10.77 5.71
N THR A 115 19.39 11.71 5.81
CA THR A 115 18.72 12.05 7.07
C THR A 115 17.22 11.85 6.89
N VAL A 116 16.61 11.06 7.77
CA VAL A 116 15.21 10.64 7.68
C VAL A 116 14.42 11.12 8.89
N GLN A 117 13.10 11.24 8.74
CA GLN A 117 12.25 11.89 9.74
C GLN A 117 11.56 10.88 10.67
N LEU A 118 10.97 11.38 11.75
CA LEU A 118 10.07 10.62 12.63
C LEU A 118 9.04 9.85 11.80
N GLY A 119 8.78 8.60 12.16
CA GLY A 119 7.84 7.73 11.46
C GLY A 119 8.41 7.04 10.23
N THR A 120 9.61 7.41 9.76
CA THR A 120 10.26 6.71 8.63
C THR A 120 10.49 5.25 9.01
N ARG A 121 10.21 4.33 8.09
CA ARG A 121 10.30 2.89 8.35
C ARG A 121 11.46 2.26 7.61
N PHE A 122 12.06 1.25 8.24
CA PHE A 122 13.14 0.47 7.66
C PHE A 122 12.90 -1.01 7.87
N GLN A 123 13.21 -1.81 6.83
CA GLN A 123 13.35 -3.24 6.99
C GLN A 123 14.73 -3.55 7.60
N VAL A 124 14.74 -4.30 8.69
CA VAL A 124 15.95 -4.71 9.39
C VAL A 124 16.56 -5.93 8.71
N LEU A 125 17.81 -5.82 8.26
CA LEU A 125 18.62 -6.90 7.68
C LEU A 125 19.50 -7.60 8.73
N GLY A 126 19.62 -7.02 9.92
CA GLY A 126 20.40 -7.55 11.03
C GLY A 126 20.75 -6.47 12.05
N LYS A 127 21.39 -6.88 13.15
CA LYS A 127 21.86 -5.99 14.21
C LYS A 127 23.35 -6.19 14.44
N GLN A 128 24.09 -5.09 14.60
CA GLN A 128 25.52 -5.08 14.92
C GLN A 128 25.74 -4.07 16.06
N GLY A 129 25.83 -4.57 17.29
CA GLY A 129 25.88 -3.72 18.49
C GLY A 129 24.66 -2.79 18.57
N ASP A 130 24.91 -1.49 18.68
CA ASP A 130 23.87 -0.44 18.76
C ASP A 130 23.32 0.00 17.40
N TRP A 131 23.72 -0.68 16.32
CA TRP A 131 23.31 -0.35 14.96
C TRP A 131 22.40 -1.44 14.40
N LEU A 132 21.34 -1.00 13.74
CA LEU A 132 20.54 -1.84 12.86
C LEU A 132 21.07 -1.68 11.45
N ARG A 133 21.41 -2.80 10.84
CA ARG A 133 21.64 -2.88 9.40
C ARG A 133 20.28 -2.92 8.73
N VAL A 134 20.01 -1.99 7.83
CA VAL A 134 18.70 -1.78 7.22
C VAL A 134 18.79 -1.69 5.71
N ARG A 135 17.68 -2.01 5.04
CA ARG A 135 17.54 -1.81 3.59
C ARG A 135 17.28 -0.33 3.30
N HIS A 136 18.08 0.25 2.41
CA HIS A 136 18.02 1.63 1.93
C HIS A 136 17.95 1.64 0.40
N GLN A 137 17.55 2.77 -0.21
CA GLN A 137 17.35 2.90 -1.66
C GLN A 137 18.62 2.49 -2.47
N ASP A 138 19.80 2.85 -1.97
CA ASP A 138 21.09 2.57 -2.60
C ASP A 138 21.78 1.28 -2.09
N GLY A 139 21.08 0.42 -1.34
CA GLY A 139 21.61 -0.84 -0.81
C GLY A 139 21.49 -0.98 0.70
N GLU A 140 22.54 -1.47 1.36
CA GLU A 140 22.56 -1.64 2.82
C GLU A 140 23.03 -0.36 3.52
N ALA A 141 22.42 -0.02 4.65
CA ALA A 141 22.82 1.11 5.48
C ALA A 141 22.66 0.80 6.97
N PHE A 142 23.11 1.72 7.84
CA PHE A 142 23.09 1.56 9.29
C PHE A 142 22.38 2.73 9.97
N ILE A 143 21.45 2.39 10.87
CA ILE A 143 20.75 3.34 11.73
C ILE A 143 20.93 2.95 13.20
N ALA A 144 20.94 3.93 14.11
CA ALA A 144 21.12 3.65 15.53
C ALA A 144 19.83 3.06 16.14
N ALA A 145 19.95 1.90 16.79
CA ALA A 145 18.85 1.11 17.33
C ALA A 145 18.07 1.86 18.43
N ALA A 146 18.71 2.79 19.13
CA ALA A 146 18.10 3.60 20.18
C ALA A 146 17.00 4.57 19.66
N PHE A 147 16.96 4.85 18.36
CA PHE A 147 16.02 5.81 17.75
C PHE A 147 14.97 5.14 16.89
N VAL A 148 14.71 3.86 17.15
CA VAL A 148 13.63 3.15 16.52
C VAL A 148 12.85 2.33 17.54
N LYS A 149 11.59 2.08 17.22
CA LYS A 149 10.78 1.05 17.88
C LYS A 149 10.50 -0.05 16.85
N PRO A 150 10.19 -1.28 17.28
CA PRO A 150 9.47 -2.20 16.40
C PRO A 150 8.31 -1.42 15.80
N ALA A 151 8.24 -1.36 14.47
CA ALA A 151 7.02 -0.89 13.85
C ALA A 151 5.99 -1.94 14.23
N SER A 152 5.16 -1.65 15.23
CA SER A 152 3.91 -2.38 15.39
C SER A 152 3.28 -2.34 14.02
N SER A 153 3.06 -3.51 13.42
CA SER A 153 2.27 -3.65 12.21
C SER A 153 0.82 -3.33 12.54
N SER A 154 0.54 -2.13 13.04
CA SER A 154 -0.75 -1.52 12.91
C SER A 154 -0.73 -0.77 11.58
N PHE A 155 -0.56 -1.51 10.49
CA PHE A 155 -1.52 -1.30 9.41
C PHE A 155 -2.85 -1.68 10.05
N THR A 156 -3.61 -0.70 10.50
CA THR A 156 -5.04 -0.95 10.60
C THR A 156 -5.47 -1.17 9.16
N LEU A 157 -5.81 -2.41 8.79
CA LEU A 157 -6.42 -2.68 7.48
C LEU A 157 -7.80 -2.00 7.33
N GLU A 158 -8.20 -1.15 8.27
CA GLU A 158 -9.36 -0.26 8.15
C GLU A 158 -9.05 0.81 7.09
N GLY A 159 -10.06 1.20 6.32
CA GLY A 159 -9.87 2.02 5.12
C GLY A 159 -9.60 1.18 3.88
N PHE A 160 -9.39 1.85 2.75
CA PHE A 160 -9.06 1.20 1.49
C PHE A 160 -7.53 1.14 1.31
N LEU A 161 -7.03 0.06 0.73
CA LEU A 161 -5.61 -0.13 0.45
C LEU A 161 -5.07 0.96 -0.49
N ILE A 162 -5.91 1.53 -1.36
CA ILE A 162 -5.54 2.67 -2.20
C ILE A 162 -5.16 3.93 -1.40
N GLU A 163 -5.63 4.04 -0.15
CA GLU A 163 -5.32 5.17 0.74
C GLU A 163 -3.93 5.02 1.37
N GLU A 164 -3.28 3.87 1.23
CA GLU A 164 -1.94 3.60 1.75
C GLU A 164 -0.86 4.06 0.74
N PRO A 165 -0.21 5.23 0.96
CA PRO A 165 0.71 5.80 -0.01
C PRO A 165 1.92 4.89 -0.26
N GLU A 166 2.35 4.13 0.76
CA GLU A 166 3.45 3.18 0.64
C GLU A 166 3.17 2.15 -0.46
N LEU A 167 1.92 1.68 -0.63
CA LEU A 167 1.59 0.67 -1.64
C LEU A 167 1.71 1.21 -3.07
N LEU A 168 1.54 2.52 -3.27
CA LEU A 168 1.70 3.16 -4.59
C LEU A 168 3.17 3.37 -4.97
N GLU A 169 4.09 3.31 -4.00
CA GLU A 169 5.53 3.50 -4.20
C GLU A 169 6.32 2.19 -4.23
N VAL A 170 5.69 1.06 -3.89
CA VAL A 170 6.33 -0.27 -3.91
C VAL A 170 6.93 -0.56 -5.29
N ARG A 171 8.13 -1.12 -5.35
CA ARG A 171 8.68 -1.62 -6.62
C ARG A 171 7.74 -2.68 -7.21
N MET A 172 7.26 -2.44 -8.43
CA MET A 172 6.32 -3.37 -9.10
C MET A 172 6.94 -4.74 -9.35
N GLN A 173 8.14 -4.78 -9.90
CA GLN A 173 8.80 -6.02 -10.26
C GLN A 173 9.41 -6.72 -9.03
N PRO A 174 9.38 -8.06 -8.96
CA PRO A 174 10.01 -8.81 -7.89
C PRO A 174 11.53 -8.83 -8.04
N GLU A 175 12.24 -9.19 -6.96
CA GLU A 175 13.69 -9.43 -7.02
C GLU A 175 14.02 -10.68 -7.87
N LYS A 176 13.17 -11.71 -7.79
CA LYS A 176 13.35 -12.99 -8.47
C LYS A 176 12.41 -13.12 -9.66
N LEU A 177 12.95 -13.18 -10.87
CA LEU A 177 12.16 -13.28 -12.11
C LEU A 177 11.96 -14.75 -12.54
N ILE A 178 10.77 -15.07 -13.03
CA ILE A 178 10.47 -16.35 -13.67
C ILE A 178 10.93 -16.27 -15.14
N PRO A 179 11.67 -17.27 -15.67
CA PRO A 179 12.01 -17.31 -17.09
C PRO A 179 10.76 -17.24 -17.97
N LEU A 180 10.79 -16.40 -19.00
CA LEU A 180 9.66 -16.27 -19.94
C LEU A 180 9.41 -17.61 -20.64
N GLN A 181 8.14 -17.98 -20.68
CA GLN A 181 7.65 -19.19 -21.36
C GLN A 181 7.23 -18.82 -22.79
N PRO A 182 7.07 -19.82 -23.70
CA PRO A 182 6.57 -19.57 -25.05
C PRO A 182 5.29 -18.73 -25.03
N GLU A 183 5.19 -17.79 -25.97
CA GLU A 183 4.05 -16.88 -26.11
C GLU A 183 2.73 -17.67 -26.22
N ASP A 184 1.63 -17.04 -25.83
CA ASP A 184 0.27 -17.60 -25.80
C ASP A 184 0.02 -18.82 -24.88
N THR A 185 0.99 -19.22 -24.06
CA THR A 185 0.77 -20.25 -23.04
C THR A 185 0.16 -19.69 -21.74
N THR A 186 -0.62 -20.52 -21.05
CA THR A 186 -1.10 -20.26 -19.67
C THR A 186 0.06 -19.95 -18.72
N GLU A 187 1.20 -20.61 -18.93
CA GLU A 187 2.42 -20.43 -18.13
C GLU A 187 3.08 -19.07 -18.39
N ALA A 188 3.08 -18.62 -19.65
CA ALA A 188 3.59 -17.30 -19.99
C ALA A 188 2.75 -16.18 -19.36
N ALA A 189 1.42 -16.34 -19.26
CA ALA A 189 0.58 -15.37 -18.56
C ALA A 189 0.95 -15.26 -17.06
N VAL A 190 1.15 -16.40 -16.39
CA VAL A 190 1.59 -16.44 -14.98
C VAL A 190 2.98 -15.82 -14.81
N ALA A 191 3.95 -16.22 -15.64
CA ALA A 191 5.32 -15.70 -15.59
C ALA A 191 5.36 -14.18 -15.84
N ARG A 192 4.65 -13.68 -16.86
CA ARG A 192 4.57 -12.24 -17.15
C ARG A 192 3.93 -11.47 -16.00
N THR A 193 2.84 -11.97 -15.44
CA THR A 193 2.14 -11.31 -14.32
C THR A 193 3.05 -11.19 -13.11
N TRP A 194 3.76 -12.28 -12.74
CA TRP A 194 4.74 -12.23 -11.65
C TRP A 194 5.90 -11.28 -11.98
N ASN A 195 6.49 -11.36 -13.17
CA ASN A 195 7.63 -10.53 -13.52
C ASN A 195 7.29 -9.04 -13.56
N LEU A 196 6.05 -8.68 -13.91
CA LEU A 196 5.58 -7.30 -13.92
C LEU A 196 5.24 -6.79 -12.52
N TYR A 197 4.55 -7.60 -11.69
CA TYR A 197 3.90 -7.11 -10.47
C TYR A 197 4.32 -7.79 -9.18
N GLY A 198 5.18 -8.80 -9.23
CA GLY A 198 5.50 -9.67 -8.10
C GLY A 198 6.03 -8.96 -6.85
N GLY A 199 6.65 -7.78 -6.99
CA GLY A 199 7.06 -6.96 -5.85
C GLY A 199 5.85 -6.38 -5.10
N LEU A 200 4.90 -5.78 -5.82
CA LEU A 200 3.64 -5.31 -5.22
C LEU A 200 2.78 -6.47 -4.71
N LEU A 201 2.67 -7.56 -5.48
CA LEU A 201 1.87 -8.73 -5.09
C LEU A 201 2.44 -9.42 -3.84
N GLY A 202 3.77 -9.45 -3.68
CA GLY A 202 4.41 -9.90 -2.45
C GLY A 202 4.03 -9.02 -1.26
N ARG A 203 4.06 -7.69 -1.43
CA ARG A 203 3.64 -6.76 -0.37
C ARG A 203 2.16 -6.91 0.02
N LEU A 204 1.28 -7.08 -0.97
CA LEU A 204 -0.14 -7.34 -0.74
C LEU A 204 -0.39 -8.69 -0.07
N SER A 205 0.40 -9.71 -0.42
CA SER A 205 0.39 -11.03 0.22
C SER A 205 0.68 -10.90 1.72
N ASP A 206 1.75 -10.20 2.09
CA ASP A 206 2.13 -9.98 3.48
C ASP A 206 1.03 -9.20 4.23
N LEU A 207 0.56 -8.10 3.63
CA LEU A 207 -0.40 -7.19 4.24
C LEU A 207 -1.77 -7.85 4.48
N LEU A 208 -2.25 -8.63 3.51
CA LEU A 208 -3.56 -9.29 3.59
C LEU A 208 -3.49 -10.70 4.18
N SER A 209 -2.28 -11.20 4.47
CA SER A 209 -2.04 -12.60 4.86
C SER A 209 -2.62 -13.63 3.88
N ILE A 210 -2.68 -13.26 2.59
CA ILE A 210 -3.12 -14.16 1.52
C ILE A 210 -1.86 -14.72 0.84
N PRO A 211 -1.72 -16.04 0.68
CA PRO A 211 -0.56 -16.60 0.00
C PRO A 211 -0.37 -16.01 -1.40
N VAL A 212 0.86 -15.61 -1.74
CA VAL A 212 1.16 -14.91 -3.01
C VAL A 212 0.74 -15.70 -4.26
N ASP A 213 0.78 -17.04 -4.20
CA ASP A 213 0.33 -17.91 -5.29
C ASP A 213 -1.19 -17.84 -5.51
N VAL A 214 -1.97 -17.60 -4.44
CA VAL A 214 -3.40 -17.33 -4.52
C VAL A 214 -3.65 -15.97 -5.17
N ILE A 215 -2.92 -14.94 -4.77
CA ILE A 215 -3.01 -13.59 -5.36
C ILE A 215 -2.74 -13.63 -6.87
N ILE A 216 -1.67 -14.32 -7.27
CA ILE A 216 -1.35 -14.55 -8.69
C ILE A 216 -2.50 -15.31 -9.38
N GLY A 217 -3.02 -16.36 -8.73
CA GLY A 217 -4.11 -17.15 -9.27
C GLY A 217 -5.37 -16.33 -9.56
N VAL A 218 -5.74 -15.43 -8.66
CA VAL A 218 -6.86 -14.48 -8.83
C VAL A 218 -6.57 -13.53 -10.00
N LEU A 219 -5.45 -12.82 -9.96
CA LEU A 219 -5.14 -11.79 -10.96
C LEU A 219 -5.07 -12.36 -12.39
N VAL A 220 -4.48 -13.55 -12.57
CA VAL A 220 -4.40 -14.19 -13.88
C VAL A 220 -5.75 -14.76 -14.33
N ALA A 221 -6.59 -15.23 -13.40
CA ALA A 221 -7.93 -15.72 -13.72
C ALA A 221 -8.89 -14.61 -14.19
N GLU A 222 -8.68 -13.38 -13.73
CA GLU A 222 -9.49 -12.21 -14.09
C GLU A 222 -9.23 -11.71 -15.52
N SER A 223 -7.97 -11.47 -15.89
CA SER A 223 -7.70 -10.56 -17.01
C SER A 223 -6.46 -10.86 -17.84
N GLY A 224 -5.72 -11.92 -17.51
CA GLY A 224 -4.39 -12.12 -18.10
C GLY A 224 -3.36 -11.02 -17.75
N GLY A 225 -3.70 -10.08 -16.86
CA GLY A 225 -2.77 -9.19 -16.14
C GLY A 225 -2.35 -7.89 -16.85
N ALA A 226 -2.84 -7.57 -18.05
CA ALA A 226 -2.37 -6.37 -18.76
C ALA A 226 -3.06 -5.08 -18.24
N ALA A 227 -2.28 -4.19 -17.62
CA ALA A 227 -2.77 -2.89 -17.14
C ALA A 227 -2.95 -1.84 -18.25
N PHE A 228 -2.01 -1.84 -19.19
CA PHE A 228 -1.90 -0.88 -20.27
C PHE A 228 -1.72 -1.59 -21.62
N GLY A 229 -2.29 -1.01 -22.67
CA GLY A 229 -2.07 -1.44 -24.05
C GLY A 229 -0.69 -1.03 -24.57
N ALA A 230 -0.36 -1.49 -25.77
CA ALA A 230 0.91 -1.18 -26.43
C ALA A 230 1.13 0.33 -26.68
N ASP A 231 0.04 1.11 -26.73
CA ASP A 231 0.05 2.57 -26.87
C ASP A 231 0.14 3.30 -25.52
N GLY A 232 0.34 2.57 -24.41
CA GLY A 232 0.44 3.11 -23.06
C GLY A 232 -0.90 3.50 -22.42
N ARG A 233 -2.02 3.43 -23.14
CA ARG A 233 -3.33 3.72 -22.57
C ARG A 233 -3.81 2.55 -21.73
N MET A 234 -4.60 2.86 -20.69
CA MET A 234 -5.25 1.84 -19.88
C MET A 234 -6.09 0.91 -20.77
N ILE A 235 -6.07 -0.39 -20.50
CA ILE A 235 -6.98 -1.33 -21.17
C ILE A 235 -8.42 -1.04 -20.73
N ILE A 236 -9.35 -0.89 -21.68
CA ILE A 236 -10.76 -0.66 -21.38
C ILE A 236 -11.67 -1.57 -22.20
N ARG A 237 -12.91 -1.73 -21.74
CA ARG A 237 -14.03 -2.25 -22.54
C ARG A 237 -15.25 -1.37 -22.32
N PHE A 238 -15.81 -0.82 -23.39
CA PHE A 238 -16.98 0.05 -23.33
C PHE A 238 -18.28 -0.73 -23.40
N GLU A 239 -19.09 -0.62 -22.35
CA GLU A 239 -20.36 -1.31 -22.24
C GLU A 239 -21.52 -0.37 -22.63
N ASN A 240 -21.85 -0.30 -23.92
CA ASN A 240 -22.86 0.65 -24.41
C ASN A 240 -24.26 0.42 -23.80
N HIS A 241 -24.60 -0.79 -23.34
CA HIS A 241 -25.83 -1.07 -22.60
C HIS A 241 -25.82 -0.49 -21.17
N ILE A 242 -24.63 -0.31 -20.56
CA ILE A 242 -24.45 0.43 -19.31
C ILE A 242 -24.53 1.93 -19.57
N PHE A 243 -23.97 2.40 -20.69
CA PHE A 243 -24.12 3.79 -21.11
C PHE A 243 -25.59 4.15 -21.39
N TRP A 244 -26.35 3.21 -21.95
CA TRP A 244 -27.81 3.33 -22.05
C TRP A 244 -28.47 3.53 -20.69
N ARG A 245 -28.08 2.74 -19.68
CA ARG A 245 -28.62 2.84 -18.32
C ARG A 245 -28.35 4.20 -17.69
N TYR A 246 -27.16 4.77 -17.85
CA TYR A 246 -26.76 6.03 -17.20
C TYR A 246 -27.13 7.29 -17.99
N TRP A 247 -27.15 7.23 -19.31
CA TRP A 247 -27.38 8.40 -20.16
C TRP A 247 -28.40 8.15 -21.29
N GLY A 248 -28.29 7.00 -21.97
CA GLY A 248 -29.08 6.75 -23.19
C GLY A 248 -30.60 6.69 -22.96
N ARG A 249 -31.08 6.21 -21.81
CA ARG A 249 -32.52 6.19 -21.48
C ARG A 249 -33.16 7.57 -21.54
N SER A 250 -32.44 8.60 -21.10
CA SER A 250 -32.91 9.99 -21.12
C SER A 250 -32.66 10.68 -22.47
N ASN A 251 -31.85 10.06 -23.35
CA ASN A 251 -31.38 10.61 -24.61
C ASN A 251 -31.59 9.64 -25.78
N ALA A 252 -32.71 8.91 -25.77
CA ALA A 252 -32.87 7.70 -26.59
C ALA A 252 -32.67 7.93 -28.09
N ALA A 253 -33.22 9.01 -28.64
CA ALA A 253 -33.08 9.35 -30.05
C ALA A 253 -31.63 9.61 -30.47
N LEU A 254 -30.82 10.21 -29.60
CA LEU A 254 -29.40 10.45 -29.88
C LEU A 254 -28.56 9.19 -29.63
N PHE A 255 -28.90 8.42 -28.59
CA PHE A 255 -28.26 7.12 -28.36
C PHE A 255 -28.43 6.20 -29.57
N ASP A 256 -29.66 6.04 -30.08
CA ASP A 256 -30.00 5.13 -31.18
C ASP A 256 -29.39 5.56 -32.53
N GLN A 257 -28.91 6.80 -32.64
CA GLN A 257 -28.13 7.23 -33.80
C GLN A 257 -26.73 6.61 -33.82
N HIS A 258 -26.13 6.34 -32.66
CA HIS A 258 -24.71 5.98 -32.56
C HIS A 258 -24.43 4.64 -31.90
N PHE A 259 -25.34 4.10 -31.11
CA PHE A 259 -25.13 2.89 -30.33
C PHE A 259 -26.29 1.92 -30.49
N ALA A 260 -25.98 0.63 -30.62
CA ALA A 260 -26.96 -0.45 -30.60
C ALA A 260 -26.45 -1.65 -29.79
N PHE A 261 -27.37 -2.38 -29.18
CA PHE A 261 -27.12 -3.60 -28.43
C PHE A 261 -28.38 -4.47 -28.40
N ASP A 262 -28.27 -5.72 -27.95
CA ASP A 262 -29.43 -6.60 -27.82
C ASP A 262 -30.40 -6.11 -26.72
N ARG A 263 -31.50 -5.49 -27.13
CA ARG A 263 -32.57 -5.00 -26.24
C ARG A 263 -33.70 -6.01 -26.01
N THR A 264 -33.58 -7.24 -26.52
CA THR A 264 -34.66 -8.24 -26.43
C THR A 264 -34.93 -8.72 -25.01
N SER A 265 -33.91 -8.67 -24.14
CA SER A 265 -34.03 -8.99 -22.72
C SER A 265 -32.92 -8.33 -21.90
N PRO A 266 -33.20 -7.86 -20.66
CA PRO A 266 -32.15 -7.39 -19.75
C PRO A 266 -31.03 -8.41 -19.50
N LEU A 267 -31.33 -9.71 -19.55
CA LEU A 267 -30.34 -10.79 -19.37
C LEU A 267 -29.38 -10.96 -20.56
N ARG A 268 -29.69 -10.32 -21.69
CA ARG A 268 -28.91 -10.37 -22.94
C ARG A 268 -28.35 -9.01 -23.35
N ALA A 269 -28.58 -7.97 -22.55
CA ALA A 269 -28.19 -6.60 -22.85
C ALA A 269 -26.69 -6.41 -23.14
N TRP A 270 -25.85 -7.32 -22.67
CA TRP A 270 -24.40 -7.35 -22.92
C TRP A 270 -24.00 -7.86 -24.32
N ARG A 271 -24.95 -8.27 -25.16
CA ARG A 271 -24.70 -8.84 -26.50
C ARG A 271 -24.86 -7.82 -27.61
N ASN A 272 -24.22 -8.10 -28.74
CA ASN A 272 -24.35 -7.36 -30.01
C ASN A 272 -24.06 -5.86 -29.87
N HIS A 273 -23.02 -5.51 -29.11
CA HIS A 273 -22.58 -4.13 -28.98
C HIS A 273 -22.10 -3.60 -30.33
N GLN A 274 -22.77 -2.57 -30.82
CA GLN A 274 -22.47 -1.90 -32.07
C GLN A 274 -22.35 -0.39 -31.83
N TRP A 275 -21.51 0.23 -32.64
CA TRP A 275 -21.32 1.68 -32.69
C TRP A 275 -21.17 2.16 -34.12
N ARG A 276 -21.44 3.45 -34.35
CA ARG A 276 -21.07 4.17 -35.57
C ARG A 276 -20.83 5.66 -35.27
N PRO A 277 -19.84 6.29 -35.92
CA PRO A 277 -19.53 7.70 -35.68
C PRO A 277 -20.64 8.62 -36.17
N ASP A 278 -21.32 8.24 -37.27
CA ASP A 278 -22.32 9.06 -37.94
C ASP A 278 -23.57 8.21 -38.25
N ALA A 279 -24.74 8.84 -38.34
CA ALA A 279 -26.01 8.14 -38.62
C ALA A 279 -26.06 7.44 -40.00
N ASN A 280 -25.16 7.83 -40.92
CA ASN A 280 -25.05 7.26 -42.26
C ASN A 280 -23.94 6.21 -42.38
N SER A 281 -23.09 6.05 -41.36
CA SER A 281 -22.02 5.05 -41.38
C SER A 281 -22.60 3.66 -41.07
N ASP A 282 -21.89 2.63 -41.54
CA ASP A 282 -22.20 1.24 -41.19
C ASP A 282 -21.99 0.99 -39.69
N TRP A 283 -22.81 0.10 -39.14
CA TRP A 283 -22.66 -0.37 -37.77
C TRP A 283 -21.43 -1.27 -37.64
N ILE A 284 -20.55 -0.96 -36.69
CA ILE A 284 -19.37 -1.76 -36.40
C ILE A 284 -19.45 -2.39 -35.01
N SER A 285 -19.00 -3.65 -34.91
CA SER A 285 -18.63 -4.25 -33.62
C SER A 285 -17.28 -3.70 -33.21
N PHE A 286 -17.15 -3.20 -31.98
CA PHE A 286 -15.93 -2.55 -31.50
C PHE A 286 -15.16 -3.36 -30.45
N HIS A 287 -15.76 -4.42 -29.91
CA HIS A 287 -15.10 -5.24 -28.89
C HIS A 287 -13.90 -6.02 -29.41
N GLY A 288 -12.88 -6.14 -28.56
CA GLY A 288 -11.63 -6.86 -28.87
C GLY A 288 -10.58 -6.02 -29.58
N ASN A 289 -10.85 -4.74 -29.87
CA ASN A 289 -9.89 -3.81 -30.44
C ASN A 289 -9.78 -2.57 -29.55
N GLN A 290 -8.66 -2.44 -28.83
CA GLN A 290 -8.46 -1.33 -27.89
C GLN A 290 -8.54 0.06 -28.57
N SER A 291 -8.09 0.20 -29.81
CA SER A 291 -8.22 1.48 -30.52
C SER A 291 -9.69 1.85 -30.76
N LEU A 292 -10.52 0.89 -31.13
CA LEU A 292 -11.97 1.11 -31.31
C LEU A 292 -12.65 1.32 -29.96
N GLU A 293 -12.34 0.54 -28.93
CA GLU A 293 -12.87 0.72 -27.57
C GLU A 293 -12.63 2.16 -27.08
N TRP A 294 -11.41 2.68 -27.23
CA TRP A 294 -11.07 4.05 -26.89
C TRP A 294 -11.76 5.09 -27.77
N GLN A 295 -11.96 4.82 -29.07
CA GLN A 295 -12.67 5.72 -29.97
C GLN A 295 -14.14 5.87 -29.55
N VAL A 296 -14.82 4.76 -29.29
CA VAL A 296 -16.22 4.72 -28.84
C VAL A 296 -16.35 5.40 -27.47
N PHE A 297 -15.46 5.10 -26.53
CA PHE A 297 -15.43 5.73 -25.22
C PHE A 297 -15.20 7.25 -25.30
N THR A 298 -14.26 7.70 -26.14
CA THR A 298 -13.99 9.14 -26.35
C THR A 298 -15.20 9.85 -26.93
N PHE A 299 -15.88 9.23 -27.89
CA PHE A 299 -17.14 9.73 -28.43
C PHE A 299 -18.21 9.85 -27.33
N ALA A 300 -18.39 8.79 -26.52
CA ALA A 300 -19.35 8.79 -25.42
C ALA A 300 -19.04 9.87 -24.36
N ARG A 301 -17.76 10.13 -24.05
CA ARG A 301 -17.37 11.20 -23.12
C ARG A 301 -17.78 12.59 -23.57
N ASN A 302 -17.82 12.84 -24.89
CA ASN A 302 -18.30 14.11 -25.44
C ASN A 302 -19.82 14.28 -25.29
N LEU A 303 -20.56 13.18 -25.12
CA LEU A 303 -22.00 13.20 -24.84
C LEU A 303 -22.29 13.36 -23.35
N ASP A 304 -21.61 12.56 -22.52
CA ASP A 304 -21.62 12.65 -21.06
C ASP A 304 -20.41 11.92 -20.48
N GLU A 305 -19.48 12.69 -19.91
CA GLU A 305 -18.22 12.16 -19.38
C GLU A 305 -18.42 11.19 -18.22
N THR A 306 -19.29 11.52 -17.27
CA THR A 306 -19.49 10.70 -16.07
C THR A 306 -20.14 9.37 -16.46
N ALA A 307 -21.21 9.41 -17.26
CA ALA A 307 -21.89 8.21 -17.72
C ALA A 307 -20.95 7.34 -18.58
N ALA A 308 -20.11 7.93 -19.43
CA ALA A 308 -19.13 7.18 -20.21
C ALA A 308 -18.13 6.45 -19.31
N MET A 309 -17.58 7.13 -18.29
CA MET A 309 -16.64 6.52 -17.35
C MET A 309 -17.28 5.44 -16.46
N LEU A 310 -18.55 5.62 -16.05
CA LEU A 310 -19.31 4.58 -15.34
C LEU A 310 -19.51 3.32 -16.20
N SER A 311 -19.40 3.45 -17.53
CA SER A 311 -19.76 2.43 -18.52
C SER A 311 -18.55 1.73 -19.14
N ILE A 312 -17.35 1.88 -18.58
CA ILE A 312 -16.19 1.10 -18.99
C ILE A 312 -15.73 0.15 -17.87
N SER A 313 -15.27 -1.04 -18.24
CA SER A 313 -14.33 -1.79 -17.40
C SER A 313 -12.94 -1.20 -17.56
N MET A 314 -12.17 -1.15 -16.47
CA MET A 314 -10.90 -0.43 -16.43
C MET A 314 -9.74 -1.32 -16.00
N GLY A 315 -8.67 -1.28 -16.78
CA GLY A 315 -7.34 -1.77 -16.46
C GLY A 315 -7.20 -3.29 -16.35
N ALA A 316 -6.08 -3.70 -15.74
CA ALA A 316 -5.78 -5.08 -15.40
C ALA A 316 -6.93 -5.78 -14.65
N PRO A 317 -7.71 -5.17 -13.75
CA PRO A 317 -8.74 -5.94 -13.05
C PRO A 317 -10.09 -5.98 -13.80
N GLN A 318 -10.24 -5.25 -14.90
CA GLN A 318 -11.50 -5.10 -15.62
C GLN A 318 -12.67 -4.68 -14.71
N ILE A 319 -12.42 -3.85 -13.69
CA ILE A 319 -13.47 -3.36 -12.78
C ILE A 319 -14.29 -2.28 -13.49
N MET A 320 -15.61 -2.44 -13.47
CA MET A 320 -16.53 -1.44 -14.02
C MET A 320 -16.47 -0.13 -13.23
N GLY A 321 -16.44 1.01 -13.95
CA GLY A 321 -16.34 2.34 -13.36
C GLY A 321 -17.45 2.68 -12.37
N PHE A 322 -18.65 2.12 -12.52
CA PHE A 322 -19.73 2.30 -11.53
C PHE A 322 -19.43 1.75 -10.12
N ASN A 323 -18.34 1.00 -9.95
CA ASN A 323 -17.89 0.51 -8.66
C ASN A 323 -16.93 1.46 -7.92
N PHE A 324 -16.67 2.68 -8.43
CA PHE A 324 -15.67 3.59 -7.87
C PHE A 324 -15.77 3.79 -6.34
N LYS A 325 -16.99 3.95 -5.80
CA LYS A 325 -17.21 4.10 -4.34
C LYS A 325 -16.83 2.85 -3.55
N ARG A 326 -17.01 1.66 -4.13
CA ARG A 326 -16.63 0.38 -3.51
C ARG A 326 -15.12 0.21 -3.42
N LEU A 327 -14.35 1.05 -4.12
CA LEU A 327 -12.90 1.07 -4.12
C LEU A 327 -12.33 2.28 -3.36
N GLY A 328 -13.17 3.06 -2.68
CA GLY A 328 -12.72 4.24 -1.94
C GLY A 328 -12.55 5.52 -2.75
N TYR A 329 -12.93 5.53 -4.03
CA TYR A 329 -12.88 6.76 -4.82
C TYR A 329 -14.11 7.65 -4.58
N GLU A 330 -13.90 8.96 -4.56
CA GLU A 330 -14.95 9.98 -4.43
C GLU A 330 -15.78 10.13 -5.71
N SER A 331 -15.17 9.85 -6.86
CA SER A 331 -15.78 9.95 -8.19
C SER A 331 -15.20 8.92 -9.16
N VAL A 332 -15.94 8.62 -10.22
CA VAL A 332 -15.44 7.76 -11.29
C VAL A 332 -14.30 8.43 -12.07
N GLN A 333 -14.26 9.76 -12.12
CA GLN A 333 -13.17 10.55 -12.69
C GLN A 333 -11.88 10.32 -11.92
N GLN A 334 -11.93 10.37 -10.58
CA GLN A 334 -10.79 10.10 -9.73
C GLN A 334 -10.28 8.66 -9.93
N MET A 335 -11.18 7.68 -9.99
CA MET A 335 -10.83 6.29 -10.30
C MET A 335 -10.17 6.18 -11.68
N PHE A 336 -10.76 6.79 -12.70
CA PHE A 336 -10.26 6.77 -14.08
C PHE A 336 -8.88 7.40 -14.20
N GLU A 337 -8.65 8.56 -13.59
CA GLU A 337 -7.36 9.24 -13.56
C GLU A 337 -6.30 8.39 -12.87
N ARG A 338 -6.64 7.82 -11.69
CA ARG A 338 -5.71 6.96 -10.93
C ARG A 338 -5.33 5.72 -11.72
N PHE A 339 -6.29 5.03 -12.32
CA PHE A 339 -6.00 3.84 -13.10
C PHE A 339 -5.27 4.15 -14.41
N SER A 340 -5.57 5.29 -15.04
CA SER A 340 -4.86 5.71 -16.27
C SER A 340 -3.38 5.98 -16.06
N ASN A 341 -2.97 6.29 -14.82
CA ASN A 341 -1.59 6.68 -14.50
C ASN A 341 -0.83 5.67 -13.64
N SER A 342 -1.51 4.64 -13.09
CA SER A 342 -0.88 3.74 -12.12
C SER A 342 -1.36 2.30 -12.25
N ALA A 343 -0.45 1.42 -12.67
CA ALA A 343 -0.68 -0.02 -12.58
C ALA A 343 -0.83 -0.47 -11.12
N HIS A 344 -0.16 0.16 -10.15
CA HIS A 344 -0.38 -0.14 -8.72
C HIS A 344 -1.84 0.05 -8.35
N ALA A 345 -2.43 1.20 -8.68
CA ALA A 345 -3.82 1.50 -8.37
C ALA A 345 -4.77 0.47 -8.99
N GLN A 346 -4.51 0.03 -10.22
CA GLN A 346 -5.29 -1.01 -10.88
C GLN A 346 -5.19 -2.36 -10.15
N ILE A 347 -3.99 -2.77 -9.72
CA ILE A 347 -3.79 -4.05 -9.02
C ILE A 347 -4.37 -4.02 -7.60
N ILE A 348 -4.16 -2.93 -6.86
CA ILE A 348 -4.69 -2.72 -5.52
C ILE A 348 -6.23 -2.79 -5.53
N ALA A 349 -6.86 -2.24 -6.56
CA ALA A 349 -8.31 -2.19 -6.67
C ALA A 349 -9.02 -3.55 -6.66
N ILE A 350 -8.36 -4.63 -7.10
CA ILE A 350 -8.94 -5.99 -6.99
C ILE A 350 -9.21 -6.33 -5.53
N PHE A 351 -8.22 -6.03 -4.69
CA PHE A 351 -8.28 -6.33 -3.27
C PHE A 351 -9.22 -5.38 -2.55
N ASP A 352 -9.23 -4.09 -2.89
CA ASP A 352 -10.22 -3.15 -2.34
C ASP A 352 -11.65 -3.51 -2.72
N PHE A 353 -11.88 -4.02 -3.93
CA PHE A 353 -13.21 -4.46 -4.37
C PHE A 353 -13.78 -5.56 -3.46
N VAL A 354 -12.94 -6.49 -3.01
CA VAL A 354 -13.35 -7.64 -2.19
C VAL A 354 -13.22 -7.41 -0.71
N LYS A 355 -12.26 -6.60 -0.28
CA LYS A 355 -11.99 -6.24 1.11
C LYS A 355 -12.99 -5.20 1.61
N GLY A 356 -13.22 -4.14 0.83
CA GLY A 356 -13.92 -2.94 1.28
C GLY A 356 -13.14 -2.14 2.32
N ALA A 357 -13.80 -1.16 2.93
CA ALA A 357 -13.20 -0.26 3.93
C ALA A 357 -12.95 -0.92 5.31
N THR A 358 -13.37 -2.16 5.52
CA THR A 358 -13.16 -2.87 6.78
C THR A 358 -11.80 -3.55 6.82
N ALA A 359 -11.32 -3.88 8.03
CA ALA A 359 -10.06 -4.59 8.23
C ALA A 359 -9.95 -5.91 7.45
N THR A 360 -11.08 -6.60 7.25
CA THR A 360 -11.14 -7.82 6.45
C THR A 360 -12.55 -8.04 5.90
N SER A 361 -12.72 -9.04 5.04
CA SER A 361 -14.01 -9.46 4.51
C SER A 361 -14.07 -10.99 4.38
N PRO A 362 -15.28 -11.58 4.25
CA PRO A 362 -15.41 -13.02 3.98
C PRO A 362 -14.66 -13.47 2.73
N ALA A 363 -14.55 -12.63 1.70
CA ALA A 363 -13.78 -12.93 0.50
C ALA A 363 -12.27 -12.98 0.78
N ILE A 364 -11.74 -12.01 1.53
CA ILE A 364 -10.34 -12.01 1.97
C ILE A 364 -10.04 -13.26 2.80
N GLN A 365 -10.90 -13.57 3.77
CA GLN A 365 -10.75 -14.76 4.61
C GLN A 365 -10.82 -16.08 3.81
N ALA A 366 -11.68 -16.13 2.78
CA ALA A 366 -11.74 -17.27 1.87
C ALA A 366 -10.41 -17.46 1.13
N LEU A 367 -9.83 -16.37 0.59
CA LEU A 367 -8.51 -16.42 -0.06
C LEU A 367 -7.39 -16.84 0.91
N GLN A 368 -7.39 -16.33 2.14
CA GLN A 368 -6.43 -16.74 3.20
C GLN A 368 -6.48 -18.25 3.45
N ARG A 369 -7.68 -18.84 3.44
CA ARG A 369 -7.89 -20.30 3.61
C ARG A 369 -7.83 -21.11 2.32
N ARG A 370 -7.52 -20.48 1.17
CA ARG A 370 -7.57 -21.11 -0.18
C ARG A 370 -8.94 -21.68 -0.55
N ASP A 371 -10.00 -21.15 0.05
CA ASP A 371 -11.39 -21.48 -0.27
C ASP A 371 -11.84 -20.70 -1.51
N TYR A 372 -11.36 -21.15 -2.67
CA TYR A 372 -11.62 -20.47 -3.94
C TYR A 372 -13.08 -20.52 -4.36
N ILE A 373 -13.86 -21.50 -3.90
CA ILE A 373 -15.30 -21.60 -4.22
C ILE A 373 -16.04 -20.47 -3.52
N THR A 374 -15.84 -20.31 -2.21
CA THR A 374 -16.47 -19.21 -1.45
C THR A 374 -16.04 -17.86 -2.02
N PHE A 375 -14.75 -17.67 -2.33
CA PHE A 375 -14.28 -16.45 -2.98
C PHE A 375 -15.00 -16.20 -4.31
N ALA A 376 -15.05 -17.20 -5.19
CA ALA A 376 -15.66 -17.09 -6.50
C ALA A 376 -17.15 -16.74 -6.42
N SER A 377 -17.89 -17.37 -5.50
CA SER A 377 -19.31 -17.08 -5.27
C SER A 377 -19.54 -15.64 -4.81
N ILE A 378 -18.64 -15.09 -3.98
CA ILE A 378 -18.73 -13.71 -3.51
C ILE A 378 -18.34 -12.71 -4.61
N TYR A 379 -17.31 -13.03 -5.38
CA TYR A 379 -16.73 -12.13 -6.38
C TYR A 379 -17.56 -12.08 -7.67
N ASN A 380 -17.91 -13.25 -8.24
CA ASN A 380 -18.59 -13.39 -9.53
C ASN A 380 -20.10 -13.62 -9.42
N GLY A 381 -20.62 -13.92 -8.22
CA GLY A 381 -21.99 -14.38 -8.01
C GLY A 381 -22.20 -15.87 -8.32
N SER A 382 -23.42 -16.35 -8.11
CA SER A 382 -23.78 -17.76 -8.29
C SER A 382 -23.84 -18.18 -9.77
N GLY A 383 -23.30 -19.36 -10.08
CA GLY A 383 -23.44 -20.06 -11.36
C GLY A 383 -22.13 -20.42 -12.07
N ASN A 384 -21.00 -19.85 -11.67
CA ASN A 384 -19.68 -20.09 -12.28
C ASN A 384 -18.54 -20.31 -11.26
N GLU A 385 -18.87 -20.42 -9.98
CA GLU A 385 -17.92 -20.48 -8.88
C GLU A 385 -16.90 -21.61 -9.02
N THR A 386 -17.34 -22.80 -9.43
CA THR A 386 -16.45 -23.96 -9.63
C THR A 386 -15.45 -23.73 -10.74
N VAL A 387 -15.92 -23.25 -11.91
CA VAL A 387 -15.05 -23.01 -13.07
C VAL A 387 -13.99 -21.96 -12.73
N TYR A 388 -14.39 -20.90 -12.03
CA TYR A 388 -13.49 -19.84 -11.65
C TYR A 388 -12.51 -20.27 -10.54
N ALA A 389 -12.99 -21.01 -9.53
CA ALA A 389 -12.14 -21.60 -8.50
C ALA A 389 -11.08 -22.55 -9.08
N ASP A 390 -11.45 -23.36 -10.07
CA ASP A 390 -10.53 -24.28 -10.75
C ASP A 390 -9.47 -23.52 -11.54
N ARG A 391 -9.81 -22.39 -12.17
CA ARG A 391 -8.84 -21.50 -12.80
C ARG A 391 -7.83 -20.96 -11.80
N ILE A 392 -8.28 -20.38 -10.68
CA ILE A 392 -7.39 -19.88 -9.62
C ILE A 392 -6.45 -21.00 -9.16
N ARG A 393 -6.98 -22.18 -8.86
CA ARG A 393 -6.19 -23.32 -8.40
C ARG A 393 -5.12 -23.72 -9.41
N ARG A 394 -5.48 -23.77 -10.69
CA ARG A 394 -4.56 -24.11 -11.78
C ARG A 394 -3.43 -23.08 -11.89
N PHE A 395 -3.74 -21.79 -11.88
CA PHE A 395 -2.75 -20.73 -12.01
C PHE A 395 -1.80 -20.66 -10.80
N ALA A 396 -2.33 -20.83 -9.57
CA ALA A 396 -1.51 -20.93 -8.36
C ALA A 396 -0.53 -22.12 -8.43
N ALA A 397 -0.98 -23.28 -8.92
CA ALA A 397 -0.13 -24.45 -9.10
C ALA A 397 0.98 -24.22 -10.16
N ILE A 398 0.64 -23.58 -11.28
CA ILE A 398 1.62 -23.18 -12.31
C ILE A 398 2.65 -22.23 -11.72
N PHE A 399 2.22 -21.21 -10.97
CA PHE A 399 3.13 -20.26 -10.34
C PHE A 399 4.13 -20.95 -9.41
N ASN A 400 3.64 -21.82 -8.51
CA ASN A 400 4.50 -22.55 -7.58
C ASN A 400 5.56 -23.41 -8.30
N ARG A 401 5.19 -24.06 -9.41
CA ARG A 401 6.15 -24.82 -10.22
C ARG A 401 7.19 -23.90 -10.89
N LEU A 402 6.76 -22.78 -11.47
CA LEU A 402 7.65 -21.87 -12.20
C LEU A 402 8.61 -21.12 -11.27
N ILE A 403 8.14 -20.62 -10.12
CA ILE A 403 8.97 -19.85 -9.18
C ILE A 403 10.04 -20.71 -8.49
N ALA A 404 9.80 -22.02 -8.37
CA ALA A 404 10.80 -22.99 -7.90
C ALA A 404 11.97 -23.15 -8.89
N LEU A 405 11.75 -22.90 -10.18
CA LEU A 405 12.77 -22.97 -11.24
C LEU A 405 13.47 -21.63 -11.49
N ALA A 406 12.89 -20.53 -11.01
CA ALA A 406 13.52 -19.22 -11.09
C ALA A 406 14.86 -19.23 -10.33
N ARG A 407 15.85 -18.49 -10.85
CA ARG A 407 17.18 -18.36 -10.25
C ARG A 407 17.31 -17.00 -9.59
#